data_AF-A0A7Y4ZJY6-F1
#
_entry.id   AF-A0A7Y4ZJY6-F1
#
_cell.length_a   1.000
_cell.length_b   1.000
_cell.length_c   1.000
_cell.angle_alpha   90.00
_cell.angle_beta   90.00
_cell.angle_gamma   90.00
#
_symmetry.space_group_name_H-M   'P 1'
#
loop_
_entity.id
_entity.type
_entity.pdbx_description
1 polymer ?
#
loop_
_entity_poly.entity_id
_entity_poly.type
_entity_poly.pdbx_seq_one_letter_code
_entity_poly.pdbx_strand_id
1 'polypeptide(L)'
;LQERTVRAVGSNAEVPFDARVIAATNRDLETMVEERRFREDLFFRVNVIQLAVPPLRTRGPDVLLLANAFLQQCAARVDKRIVGFAPEAAERILSYPWPGNVRELQNCVERAVALASFDKITVKDLPERVRANRGGTPIAIAEEDAVDFVSLDELERRYVLRVLASVSGNKSAAARILRIERKTLYRMLERWSPATTAASASASASAGSTGATS
;
A
#
# COMPACT_ATOMS: atom_id res chain seq x y z
N LEU A 1 -31.22 -6.71 -25.78
CA LEU A 1 -31.21 -5.59 -24.80
C LEU A 1 -32.10 -4.44 -25.25
N GLN A 2 -31.86 -3.86 -26.43
CA GLN A 2 -32.71 -2.76 -26.95
C GLN A 2 -34.15 -3.20 -27.24
N GLU A 3 -34.33 -4.38 -27.85
CA GLU A 3 -35.67 -4.93 -28.16
C GLU A 3 -36.35 -5.60 -26.97
N ARG A 4 -35.67 -5.71 -25.81
CA ARG A 4 -36.19 -6.38 -24.61
C ARG A 4 -36.74 -7.79 -24.88
N THR A 5 -36.14 -8.52 -25.81
CA THR A 5 -36.45 -9.92 -26.11
C THR A 5 -35.26 -10.83 -25.81
N VAL A 6 -35.56 -12.06 -25.38
CA VAL A 6 -34.59 -13.14 -25.24
C VAL A 6 -35.02 -14.33 -26.09
N ARG A 7 -34.03 -15.09 -26.55
CA ARG A 7 -34.24 -16.29 -27.36
C ARG A 7 -33.44 -17.44 -26.77
N ALA A 8 -34.10 -18.57 -26.53
CA ALA A 8 -33.40 -19.78 -26.11
C ALA A 8 -32.47 -20.28 -27.22
N VAL A 9 -31.33 -20.85 -26.85
CA VAL A 9 -30.37 -21.41 -27.82
C VAL A 9 -31.05 -22.55 -28.58
N GLY A 10 -31.14 -22.42 -29.91
CA GLY A 10 -31.79 -23.41 -30.79
C GLY A 10 -33.28 -23.17 -31.05
N SER A 11 -33.90 -22.17 -30.42
CA SER A 11 -35.27 -21.75 -30.71
C SER A 11 -35.29 -20.50 -31.60
N ASN A 12 -36.34 -20.34 -32.40
CA ASN A 12 -36.64 -19.10 -33.14
C ASN A 12 -37.69 -18.23 -32.44
N ALA A 13 -38.27 -18.71 -31.34
CA ALA A 13 -39.25 -17.96 -30.59
C ALA A 13 -38.58 -16.91 -29.70
N GLU A 14 -38.95 -15.65 -29.90
CA GLU A 14 -38.56 -14.53 -29.04
C GLU A 14 -39.55 -14.38 -27.90
N VAL A 15 -39.04 -14.21 -26.69
CA VAL A 15 -39.83 -13.99 -25.49
C VAL A 15 -39.52 -12.58 -24.96
N PRO A 16 -40.52 -11.69 -24.83
CA PRO A 16 -40.31 -10.38 -24.24
C PRO A 16 -39.93 -10.53 -22.76
N PHE A 17 -39.05 -9.66 -22.28
CA PHE A 17 -38.64 -9.59 -20.88
C PHE A 17 -38.61 -8.14 -20.40
N ASP A 18 -38.88 -7.95 -19.12
CA ASP A 18 -38.63 -6.67 -18.44
C ASP A 18 -37.65 -6.92 -17.30
N ALA A 19 -36.48 -6.30 -17.37
CA ALA A 19 -35.42 -6.48 -16.39
C ALA A 19 -34.58 -5.23 -16.22
N ARG A 20 -34.19 -4.97 -14.98
CA ARG A 20 -33.16 -3.99 -14.66
C ARG A 20 -31.79 -4.65 -14.78
N VAL A 21 -31.00 -4.20 -15.75
CA VAL A 21 -29.66 -4.72 -15.99
C VAL A 21 -28.65 -3.98 -15.11
N ILE A 22 -27.87 -4.73 -14.33
CA ILE A 22 -26.76 -4.23 -13.54
C ILE A 22 -25.53 -5.05 -13.94
N ALA A 23 -24.47 -4.37 -14.40
CA ALA A 23 -23.22 -4.99 -14.78
C ALA A 23 -22.09 -4.44 -13.91
N ALA A 24 -21.10 -5.28 -13.60
CA ALA A 24 -19.90 -4.90 -12.88
C ALA A 24 -18.69 -5.57 -13.53
N THR A 25 -17.62 -4.81 -13.70
CA THR A 25 -16.37 -5.27 -14.31
C THR A 25 -15.18 -4.67 -13.56
N ASN A 26 -14.07 -5.41 -13.52
CA ASN A 26 -12.79 -4.93 -13.02
C ASN A 26 -11.83 -4.53 -14.15
N ARG A 27 -12.31 -4.56 -15.40
CA ARG A 27 -11.55 -4.20 -16.60
C ARG A 27 -12.07 -2.88 -17.15
N ASP A 28 -11.16 -2.12 -17.74
CA ASP A 28 -11.48 -0.93 -18.50
C ASP A 28 -12.19 -1.34 -19.80
N LEU A 29 -13.48 -1.04 -19.89
CA LEU A 29 -14.27 -1.37 -21.08
C LEU A 29 -13.97 -0.42 -22.24
N GLU A 30 -13.54 0.82 -21.97
CA GLU A 30 -13.20 1.79 -23.01
C GLU A 30 -11.98 1.31 -23.78
N THR A 31 -10.90 0.97 -23.06
CA THR A 31 -9.70 0.37 -23.68
C THR A 31 -10.04 -0.93 -24.41
N MET A 32 -10.92 -1.78 -23.86
CA MET A 32 -11.31 -3.02 -24.52
C MET A 32 -12.13 -2.81 -25.81
N VAL A 33 -12.90 -1.72 -25.90
CA VAL A 33 -13.59 -1.33 -27.13
C VAL A 33 -12.58 -0.86 -28.18
N GLU A 34 -11.62 -0.03 -27.78
CA GLU A 34 -10.52 0.44 -28.66
C GLU A 34 -9.69 -0.74 -29.20
N GLU A 35 -9.37 -1.71 -28.35
CA GLU A 35 -8.66 -2.95 -28.71
C GLU A 35 -9.52 -3.93 -29.55
N ARG A 36 -10.79 -3.59 -29.85
CA ARG A 36 -11.78 -4.47 -30.52
C ARG A 36 -12.03 -5.79 -29.81
N ARG A 37 -11.74 -5.85 -28.50
CA ARG A 37 -11.98 -7.02 -27.65
C ARG A 37 -13.34 -6.97 -26.97
N PHE A 38 -13.99 -5.81 -27.00
CA PHE A 38 -15.35 -5.63 -26.55
C PHE A 38 -16.20 -4.95 -27.61
N ARG A 39 -17.48 -5.32 -27.65
CA ARG A 39 -18.44 -4.80 -28.61
C ARG A 39 -18.89 -3.40 -28.22
N GLU A 40 -18.61 -2.44 -29.10
CA GLU A 40 -18.98 -1.03 -28.94
C GLU A 40 -20.50 -0.84 -28.71
N ASP A 41 -21.32 -1.56 -29.49
CA ASP A 41 -22.78 -1.48 -29.38
C ASP A 41 -23.33 -1.99 -28.03
N LEU A 42 -22.61 -2.93 -27.40
CA LEU A 42 -22.95 -3.39 -26.05
C LEU A 42 -22.48 -2.40 -25.00
N PHE A 43 -21.28 -1.83 -25.16
CA PHE A 43 -20.70 -0.85 -24.24
C PHE A 43 -21.64 0.33 -24.00
N PHE A 44 -22.10 0.97 -25.07
CA PHE A 44 -23.02 2.11 -24.96
C PHE A 44 -24.41 1.75 -24.41
N ARG A 45 -24.83 0.49 -24.52
CA ARG A 45 -26.10 0.01 -23.96
C ARG A 45 -26.05 -0.31 -22.47
N VAL A 46 -24.87 -0.65 -21.94
CA VAL A 46 -24.70 -0.97 -20.51
C VAL A 46 -24.07 0.18 -19.71
N ASN A 47 -23.23 1.00 -20.34
CA ASN A 47 -22.53 2.10 -19.70
C ASN A 47 -23.34 3.41 -19.73
N VAL A 48 -24.59 3.35 -19.24
CA VAL A 48 -25.48 4.53 -19.18
C VAL A 48 -25.24 5.36 -17.93
N ILE A 49 -25.11 4.68 -16.78
CA ILE A 49 -24.75 5.30 -15.50
C ILE A 49 -23.58 4.49 -14.93
N GLN A 50 -22.40 5.09 -14.92
CA GLN A 50 -21.20 4.47 -14.38
C GLN A 50 -21.04 4.85 -12.91
N LEU A 51 -20.78 3.86 -12.07
CA LEU A 51 -20.42 4.07 -10.68
C LEU A 51 -19.01 3.50 -10.46
N ALA A 52 -18.04 4.40 -10.32
CA ALA A 52 -16.68 4.03 -9.95
C ALA A 52 -16.67 3.63 -8.47
N VAL A 53 -16.31 2.38 -8.18
CA VAL A 53 -16.17 1.91 -6.80
C VAL A 53 -14.75 2.24 -6.32
N PRO A 54 -14.57 3.19 -5.39
CA PRO A 54 -13.24 3.53 -4.92
C PRO A 54 -12.62 2.32 -4.20
N PRO A 55 -11.32 2.06 -4.45
CA PRO A 55 -10.61 0.96 -3.80
C PRO A 55 -10.56 1.19 -2.30
N LEU A 56 -10.42 0.12 -1.53
CA LEU A 56 -10.51 0.17 -0.07
C LEU A 56 -9.48 1.13 0.55
N ARG A 57 -8.30 1.27 -0.07
CA ARG A 57 -7.21 2.16 0.34
C ARG A 57 -7.56 3.66 0.34
N THR A 58 -8.46 4.11 -0.55
CA THR A 58 -8.83 5.54 -0.62
C THR A 58 -9.93 5.90 0.38
N ARG A 59 -10.48 4.92 1.09
CA ARG A 59 -11.56 5.09 2.08
C ARG A 59 -11.06 5.37 3.50
N GLY A 60 -9.74 5.35 3.73
CA GLY A 60 -9.10 5.71 4.99
C GLY A 60 -9.69 5.00 6.23
N PRO A 61 -10.32 5.70 7.17
CA PRO A 61 -10.84 5.12 8.41
C PRO A 61 -12.00 4.12 8.22
N ASP A 62 -12.71 4.15 7.07
CA ASP A 62 -13.82 3.23 6.77
C ASP A 62 -13.38 1.76 6.72
N VAL A 63 -12.08 1.51 6.53
CA VAL A 63 -11.50 0.15 6.55
C VAL A 63 -11.79 -0.55 7.87
N LEU A 64 -11.68 0.15 9.01
CA LEU A 64 -11.99 -0.43 10.32
C LEU A 64 -13.49 -0.65 10.52
N LEU A 65 -14.33 0.24 9.97
CA LEU A 65 -15.79 0.06 10.02
C LEU A 65 -16.21 -1.23 9.29
N LEU A 66 -15.67 -1.42 8.08
CA LEU A 66 -15.89 -2.65 7.30
C LEU A 66 -15.29 -3.88 8.01
N ALA A 67 -14.09 -3.76 8.57
CA ALA A 67 -13.45 -4.86 9.29
C ALA A 67 -14.28 -5.31 10.49
N ASN A 68 -14.85 -4.36 11.24
CA ASN A 68 -15.73 -4.66 12.38
C ASN A 68 -17.05 -5.30 11.93
N ALA A 69 -17.64 -4.85 10.82
CA ALA A 69 -18.84 -5.48 10.26
C ALA A 69 -18.57 -6.95 9.87
N PHE A 70 -17.44 -7.24 9.20
CA PHE A 70 -17.06 -8.61 8.88
C PHE A 70 -16.74 -9.43 10.12
N LEU A 71 -16.10 -8.83 11.13
CA LEU A 71 -15.81 -9.50 12.40
C LEU A 71 -17.11 -9.97 13.05
N GLN A 72 -18.13 -9.11 13.15
CA GLN A 72 -19.41 -9.48 13.73
C GLN A 72 -20.10 -10.60 12.95
N GLN A 73 -20.09 -10.53 11.62
CA GLN A 73 -20.66 -11.57 10.76
C GLN A 73 -19.93 -12.92 10.93
N CYS A 74 -18.60 -12.91 10.95
CA CYS A 74 -17.79 -14.11 11.12
C CYS A 74 -17.90 -14.69 12.54
N ALA A 75 -17.89 -13.84 13.57
CA ALA A 75 -18.02 -14.23 14.97
C ALA A 75 -19.37 -14.92 15.22
N ALA A 76 -20.46 -14.38 14.67
CA ALA A 76 -21.79 -14.99 14.75
C ALA A 76 -21.86 -16.36 14.05
N ARG A 77 -21.17 -16.53 12.91
CA ARG A 77 -21.13 -17.81 12.18
C ARG A 77 -20.35 -18.92 12.91
N VAL A 78 -19.35 -18.55 13.71
CA VAL A 78 -18.43 -19.49 14.37
C VAL A 78 -18.76 -19.63 15.88
N ASP A 79 -19.85 -19.01 16.34
CA ASP A 79 -20.30 -18.96 17.74
C ASP A 79 -19.19 -18.54 18.73
N LYS A 80 -18.34 -17.59 18.32
CA LYS A 80 -17.30 -17.00 19.16
C LYS A 80 -17.70 -15.60 19.59
N ARG A 81 -17.48 -15.27 20.87
CA ARG A 81 -17.63 -13.90 21.38
C ARG A 81 -16.34 -13.10 21.19
N ILE A 82 -16.20 -12.52 20.00
CA ILE A 82 -15.11 -11.57 19.70
C ILE A 82 -15.71 -10.15 19.71
N VAL A 83 -15.13 -9.30 20.54
CA VAL A 83 -15.62 -7.95 20.87
C VAL A 83 -14.99 -6.89 19.97
N GLY A 84 -13.86 -7.18 19.32
CA GLY A 84 -13.22 -6.27 18.37
C GLY A 84 -11.75 -6.58 18.09
N PHE A 85 -11.05 -5.59 17.54
CA PHE A 85 -9.59 -5.62 17.32
C PHE A 85 -8.84 -4.97 18.48
N ALA A 86 -7.67 -5.50 18.84
CA ALA A 86 -6.71 -4.80 19.68
C ALA A 86 -6.18 -3.54 18.95
N PRO A 87 -5.79 -2.46 19.67
CA PRO A 87 -5.32 -1.22 19.05
C PRO A 87 -4.20 -1.44 18.03
N GLU A 88 -3.23 -2.30 18.35
CA GLU A 88 -2.08 -2.59 17.48
C GLU A 88 -2.50 -3.39 16.23
N ALA A 89 -3.56 -4.20 16.34
CA ALA A 89 -4.12 -4.92 15.20
C ALA A 89 -4.91 -3.96 14.29
N ALA A 90 -5.65 -3.03 14.88
CA ALA A 90 -6.38 -1.99 14.15
C ALA A 90 -5.42 -1.08 13.37
N GLU A 91 -4.30 -0.66 13.97
CA GLU A 91 -3.26 0.10 13.28
C GLU A 91 -2.69 -0.65 12.07
N ARG A 92 -2.43 -1.95 12.21
CA ARG A 92 -1.94 -2.79 11.09
C ARG A 92 -2.96 -2.88 9.96
N ILE A 93 -4.24 -2.98 10.28
CA ILE A 93 -5.34 -3.00 9.32
C ILE A 93 -5.45 -1.66 8.59
N LEU A 94 -5.33 -0.54 9.32
CA LEU A 94 -5.35 0.81 8.73
C LEU A 94 -4.13 1.08 7.85
N SER A 95 -2.94 0.61 8.24
CA SER A 95 -1.70 0.86 7.51
C SER A 95 -1.52 -0.04 6.28
N TYR A 96 -2.36 -1.06 6.12
CA TYR A 96 -2.25 -1.99 5.01
C TYR A 96 -2.92 -1.46 3.73
N PRO A 97 -2.26 -1.53 2.55
CA PRO A 97 -2.79 -0.95 1.31
C PRO A 97 -3.93 -1.74 0.66
N TRP A 98 -4.25 -2.94 1.17
CA TRP A 98 -5.35 -3.80 0.68
C TRP A 98 -5.41 -3.94 -0.85
N PRO A 99 -4.37 -4.51 -1.50
CA PRO A 99 -4.34 -4.70 -2.96
C PRO A 99 -5.51 -5.53 -3.50
N GLY A 100 -6.08 -6.43 -2.70
CA GLY A 100 -7.27 -7.23 -3.04
C GLY A 100 -8.60 -6.61 -2.63
N ASN A 101 -8.63 -5.31 -2.26
CA ASN A 101 -9.81 -4.56 -1.83
C ASN A 101 -10.55 -5.25 -0.65
N VAL A 102 -11.89 -5.16 -0.65
CA VAL A 102 -12.79 -5.62 0.41
C VAL A 102 -12.73 -7.14 0.62
N ARG A 103 -12.49 -7.92 -0.43
CA ARG A 103 -12.40 -9.39 -0.31
C ARG A 103 -11.17 -9.83 0.46
N GLU A 104 -10.03 -9.17 0.24
CA GLU A 104 -8.83 -9.45 1.01
C GLU A 104 -9.02 -9.11 2.49
N LEU A 105 -9.67 -7.97 2.78
CA LEU A 105 -10.03 -7.60 4.15
C LEU A 105 -10.95 -8.66 4.78
N GLN A 106 -12.00 -9.08 4.08
CA GLN A 106 -12.92 -10.11 4.56
C GLN A 106 -12.20 -11.42 4.88
N ASN A 107 -11.36 -11.92 3.97
CA ASN A 107 -10.59 -13.16 4.17
C ASN A 107 -9.60 -13.03 5.34
N CYS A 108 -8.97 -11.85 5.48
CA CYS A 108 -8.09 -11.54 6.59
C CYS A 108 -8.83 -11.64 7.93
N VAL A 109 -10.00 -11.02 8.04
CA VAL A 109 -10.84 -11.03 9.24
C VAL A 109 -11.39 -12.43 9.53
N GLU A 110 -11.87 -13.17 8.53
CA GLU A 110 -12.37 -14.54 8.69
C GLU A 110 -11.28 -15.46 9.26
N ARG A 111 -10.07 -15.39 8.71
CA ARG A 111 -8.92 -16.15 9.22
C ARG A 111 -8.56 -15.73 10.64
N ALA A 112 -8.58 -14.43 10.93
CA ALA A 112 -8.28 -13.93 12.25
C ALA A 112 -9.31 -14.39 13.30
N VAL A 113 -10.60 -14.42 12.97
CA VAL A 113 -11.66 -14.97 13.82
C VAL A 113 -11.49 -16.48 14.05
N ALA A 114 -11.11 -17.23 13.01
CA ALA A 114 -10.84 -18.66 13.14
C ALA A 114 -9.67 -18.94 14.11
N LEU A 115 -8.59 -18.15 14.02
CA LEU A 115 -7.39 -18.30 14.84
C LEU A 115 -7.47 -17.63 16.22
N ALA A 116 -8.39 -16.69 16.41
CA ALA A 116 -8.53 -15.95 17.65
C ALA A 116 -8.78 -16.91 18.82
N SER A 117 -7.90 -16.81 19.81
CA SER A 117 -7.97 -17.57 21.07
C SER A 117 -8.66 -16.78 22.19
N PHE A 118 -8.85 -15.47 22.00
CA PHE A 118 -9.36 -14.54 23.00
C PHE A 118 -10.55 -13.73 22.44
N ASP A 119 -11.09 -12.85 23.27
CA ASP A 119 -12.20 -11.95 22.99
C ASP A 119 -11.83 -10.79 22.04
N LYS A 120 -10.54 -10.57 21.77
CA LYS A 120 -10.04 -9.57 20.83
C LYS A 120 -9.07 -10.15 19.82
N ILE A 121 -9.16 -9.69 18.58
CA ILE A 121 -8.21 -10.02 17.51
C ILE A 121 -6.91 -9.25 17.75
N THR A 122 -5.82 -9.97 17.93
CA THR A 122 -4.48 -9.41 18.14
C THR A 122 -3.68 -9.43 16.84
N VAL A 123 -2.52 -8.76 16.83
CA VAL A 123 -1.61 -8.78 15.67
C VAL A 123 -1.22 -10.21 15.29
N LYS A 124 -1.11 -11.15 16.24
CA LYS A 124 -0.69 -12.53 15.97
C LYS A 124 -1.71 -13.31 15.15
N ASP A 125 -2.99 -12.96 15.30
CA ASP A 125 -4.12 -13.61 14.63
C ASP A 125 -4.27 -13.13 13.18
N LEU A 126 -3.66 -11.99 12.83
CA LEU A 126 -3.66 -11.46 11.47
C LEU A 126 -2.75 -12.29 10.54
N PRO A 127 -3.06 -12.35 9.23
CA PRO A 127 -2.16 -12.94 8.23
C PRO A 127 -0.79 -12.27 8.23
N GLU A 128 0.25 -13.05 7.92
CA GLU A 128 1.64 -12.60 7.95
C GLU A 128 1.90 -11.37 7.05
N ARG A 129 1.21 -11.27 5.91
CA ARG A 129 1.32 -10.12 5.00
C ARG A 129 0.88 -8.80 5.65
N VAL A 130 -0.13 -8.84 6.52
CA VAL A 130 -0.64 -7.68 7.25
C VAL A 130 0.23 -7.40 8.49
N ARG A 131 0.71 -8.46 9.16
CA ARG A 131 1.63 -8.37 10.31
C ARG A 131 2.99 -7.78 9.96
N ALA A 132 3.54 -8.20 8.82
CA ALA A 132 4.86 -7.80 8.34
C ALA A 132 4.88 -6.37 7.80
N ASN A 133 3.71 -5.78 7.53
CA ASN A 133 3.59 -4.37 7.20
C ASN A 133 3.83 -3.52 8.46
N ARG A 134 5.10 -3.38 8.82
CA ARG A 134 5.56 -2.36 9.75
C ARG A 134 5.43 -1.04 9.02
N GLY A 135 4.34 -0.32 9.26
CA GLY A 135 4.09 1.03 8.75
C GLY A 135 5.32 1.92 8.92
N GLY A 136 6.21 1.87 7.95
CA GLY A 136 7.07 2.97 7.59
C GLY A 136 6.20 3.91 6.79
N THR A 137 6.36 5.19 7.07
CA THR A 137 5.79 6.37 6.40
C THR A 137 5.07 6.02 5.10
N PRO A 138 3.78 6.39 4.93
CA PRO A 138 3.07 6.08 3.71
C PRO A 138 3.90 6.63 2.55
N ILE A 139 4.48 5.72 1.76
CA ILE A 139 4.65 6.01 0.35
C ILE A 139 3.21 6.09 -0.09
N ALA A 140 2.67 7.32 -0.05
CA ALA A 140 1.51 7.66 -0.81
C ALA A 140 1.85 7.17 -2.21
N ILE A 141 1.23 6.06 -2.60
CA ILE A 141 1.00 5.78 -4.00
C ILE A 141 -0.08 6.80 -4.35
N ALA A 142 0.35 8.06 -4.42
CA ALA A 142 -0.35 9.07 -5.15
C ALA A 142 -0.52 8.50 -6.55
N GLU A 143 -1.71 8.76 -7.07
CA GLU A 143 -2.07 8.55 -8.46
C GLU A 143 -0.86 8.78 -9.37
N GLU A 144 -0.72 7.89 -10.33
CA GLU A 144 0.22 8.02 -11.44
C GLU A 144 0.12 9.44 -12.02
N ASP A 145 0.99 10.31 -11.55
CA ASP A 145 1.60 11.42 -12.27
C ASP A 145 2.81 11.89 -11.42
N ALA A 146 4.01 11.57 -11.92
CA ALA A 146 5.32 11.83 -11.33
C ALA A 146 5.71 10.98 -10.09
N VAL A 147 6.00 9.69 -10.33
CA VAL A 147 7.00 9.01 -9.49
C VAL A 147 8.33 9.71 -9.75
N ASP A 148 8.78 10.54 -8.80
CA ASP A 148 10.17 10.98 -8.75
C ASP A 148 11.02 9.71 -8.62
N PHE A 149 11.55 9.23 -9.75
CA PHE A 149 12.48 8.12 -9.79
C PHE A 149 13.74 8.56 -9.04
N VAL A 150 13.75 8.26 -7.75
CA VAL A 150 14.93 8.46 -6.91
C VAL A 150 16.05 7.59 -7.50
N SER A 151 17.20 8.18 -7.73
CA SER A 151 18.34 7.45 -8.29
C SER A 151 18.69 6.25 -7.42
N LEU A 152 19.21 5.19 -8.03
CA LEU A 152 19.69 4.00 -7.30
C LEU A 152 20.66 4.38 -6.18
N ASP A 153 21.47 5.43 -6.40
CA ASP A 153 22.42 5.97 -5.42
C ASP A 153 21.73 6.53 -4.17
N GLU A 154 20.65 7.29 -4.33
CA GLU A 154 19.91 7.87 -3.21
C GLU A 154 19.06 6.81 -2.49
N LEU A 155 18.58 5.79 -3.20
CA LEU A 155 17.93 4.63 -2.59
C LEU A 155 18.91 3.82 -1.73
N GLU A 156 20.10 3.53 -2.27
CA GLU A 156 21.20 2.87 -1.55
C GLU A 156 21.62 3.67 -0.32
N ARG A 157 21.79 4.99 -0.45
CA ARG A 157 22.15 5.89 0.65
C ARG A 157 21.17 5.81 1.81
N ARG A 158 19.88 5.95 1.53
CA ARG A 158 18.82 5.88 2.56
C ARG A 158 18.82 4.53 3.28
N TYR A 159 18.99 3.44 2.52
CA TYR A 159 19.00 2.10 3.09
C TYR A 159 20.21 1.86 3.99
N VAL A 160 21.41 2.25 3.55
CA VAL A 160 22.64 2.11 4.34
C VAL A 160 22.61 2.93 5.63
N LEU A 161 22.12 4.18 5.57
CA LEU A 161 21.99 5.04 6.76
C LEU A 161 20.98 4.47 7.76
N ARG A 162 19.86 3.91 7.28
CA ARG A 162 18.87 3.25 8.14
C ARG A 162 19.47 2.02 8.85
N VAL A 163 20.24 1.20 8.13
CA VAL A 163 20.91 0.04 8.74
C VAL A 163 21.93 0.51 9.79
N LEU A 164 22.73 1.53 9.51
CA LEU A 164 23.68 2.10 10.48
C LEU A 164 23.00 2.62 11.74
N ALA A 165 21.88 3.34 11.61
CA ALA A 165 21.10 3.81 12.74
C ALA A 165 20.55 2.64 13.59
N SER A 166 20.12 1.54 12.96
CA SER A 166 19.60 0.36 13.66
C SER A 166 20.66 -0.42 14.45
N VAL A 167 21.94 -0.24 14.12
CA VAL A 167 23.08 -0.85 14.84
C VAL A 167 23.93 0.19 15.58
N SER A 168 23.34 1.35 15.91
CA SER A 168 23.98 2.43 16.68
C SER A 168 25.33 2.87 16.10
N GLY A 169 25.46 2.92 14.78
CA GLY A 169 26.69 3.33 14.10
C GLY A 169 27.78 2.26 13.99
N ASN A 170 27.51 1.01 14.41
CA ASN A 170 28.47 -0.08 14.28
C ASN A 170 28.65 -0.51 12.81
N LYS A 171 29.69 0.03 12.16
CA LYS A 171 30.02 -0.21 10.74
C LYS A 171 30.25 -1.70 10.42
N SER A 172 30.83 -2.46 11.35
CA SER A 172 31.05 -3.90 11.16
C SER A 172 29.75 -4.71 11.21
N ALA A 173 28.82 -4.33 12.09
CA ALA A 173 27.50 -4.94 12.15
C ALA A 173 26.64 -4.55 10.93
N ALA A 174 26.70 -3.28 10.51
CA ALA A 174 25.99 -2.79 9.32
C ALA A 174 26.45 -3.51 8.04
N ALA A 175 27.76 -3.68 7.83
CA ALA A 175 28.31 -4.40 6.67
C ALA A 175 27.82 -5.86 6.61
N ARG A 176 27.71 -6.52 7.78
CA ARG A 176 27.20 -7.90 7.89
C ARG A 176 25.71 -7.98 7.52
N ILE A 177 24.89 -7.02 7.97
CA ILE A 177 23.46 -6.96 7.65
C ILE A 177 23.24 -6.65 6.17
N LEU A 178 24.03 -5.74 5.61
CA LEU A 178 24.00 -5.36 4.19
C LEU A 178 24.62 -6.43 3.27
N ARG A 179 25.28 -7.46 3.83
CA ARG A 179 26.02 -8.51 3.11
C ARG A 179 27.07 -7.95 2.14
N ILE A 180 27.74 -6.88 2.53
CA ILE A 180 28.82 -6.26 1.75
C ILE A 180 30.13 -6.26 2.54
N GLU A 181 31.25 -6.21 1.83
CA GLU A 181 32.54 -6.02 2.48
C GLU A 181 32.60 -4.67 3.21
N ARG A 182 33.32 -4.65 4.34
CA ARG A 182 33.53 -3.41 5.11
C ARG A 182 34.08 -2.29 4.22
N LYS A 183 35.05 -2.60 3.35
CA LYS A 183 35.67 -1.63 2.43
C LYS A 183 34.64 -0.98 1.49
N THR A 184 33.65 -1.74 1.03
CA THR A 184 32.54 -1.23 0.19
C THR A 184 31.64 -0.28 0.98
N LEU A 185 31.32 -0.61 2.24
CA LEU A 185 30.55 0.26 3.13
C LEU A 185 31.29 1.58 3.42
N TYR A 186 32.60 1.53 3.70
CA TYR A 186 33.40 2.75 3.90
C TYR A 186 33.40 3.64 2.65
N ARG A 187 33.60 3.07 1.46
CA ARG A 187 33.58 3.80 0.18
C ARG A 187 32.21 4.44 -0.10
N MET A 188 31.11 3.73 0.21
CA MET A 188 29.75 4.26 0.11
C MET A 188 29.54 5.44 1.07
N LEU A 189 29.99 5.33 2.32
CA LEU A 189 29.89 6.40 3.30
C LEU A 189 30.76 7.61 2.96
N GLU A 190 31.96 7.42 2.40
CA GLU A 190 32.81 8.50 1.92
C GLU A 190 32.19 9.22 0.72
N ARG A 191 31.58 8.48 -0.21
CA ARG A 191 30.85 9.04 -1.36
C ARG A 191 29.68 9.95 -0.95
N TRP A 192 29.01 9.63 0.16
CA TRP A 192 27.87 10.39 0.67
C TRP A 192 28.21 11.32 1.83
N SER A 193 29.44 11.28 2.33
CA SER A 193 29.92 12.26 3.30
C SER A 193 30.06 13.57 2.54
N PRO A 194 29.42 14.67 2.98
CA PRO A 194 29.86 15.98 2.55
C PRO A 194 31.35 16.05 2.94
N ALA A 195 32.21 16.28 1.96
CA ALA A 195 33.60 16.53 2.23
C ALA A 195 33.68 17.62 3.29
N THR A 196 34.55 17.40 4.27
CA THR A 196 35.10 18.39 5.19
C THR A 196 35.45 19.68 4.42
N THR A 197 34.50 20.61 4.29
CA THR A 197 34.69 21.96 3.73
C THR A 197 34.34 23.05 4.75
N ALA A 198 34.35 22.72 6.05
CA ALA A 198 34.18 23.72 7.11
C ALA A 198 35.12 23.53 8.31
N ALA A 199 36.29 22.90 8.12
CA ALA A 199 37.32 22.78 9.16
C ALA A 199 38.70 23.35 8.75
N SER A 200 38.78 24.13 7.67
CA SER A 200 39.97 24.92 7.31
C SER A 200 39.69 26.43 7.15
N ALA A 201 38.48 26.90 7.47
CA ALA A 201 38.10 28.32 7.37
C ALA A 201 38.02 29.04 8.73
N SER A 202 38.38 28.38 9.84
CA SER A 202 38.41 28.98 11.19
C SER A 202 39.81 28.98 11.83
N ALA A 203 40.87 28.99 11.00
CA ALA A 203 42.26 29.16 11.45
C ALA A 203 42.98 30.36 10.80
N SER A 204 42.26 31.23 10.08
CA SER A 204 42.79 32.46 9.45
C SER A 204 42.06 33.74 9.90
N ALA A 205 41.42 33.73 11.06
CA ALA A 205 40.72 34.90 11.62
C ALA A 205 41.11 35.20 13.08
N SER A 206 42.40 35.00 13.44
CA SER A 206 42.95 35.47 14.73
C SER A 206 44.32 36.17 14.58
N ALA A 207 44.59 36.83 13.45
CA ALA A 207 45.73 37.73 13.30
C ALA A 207 45.27 39.01 12.59
N GLY A 208 44.98 40.05 13.36
CA GLY A 208 44.66 41.37 12.81
C GLY A 208 43.83 42.29 13.71
N SER A 209 44.24 42.50 14.98
CA SER A 209 43.75 43.63 15.78
C SER A 209 44.69 43.95 16.95
N THR A 210 45.89 44.43 16.64
CA THR A 210 46.72 45.30 17.50
C THR A 210 47.49 46.17 16.53
N GLY A 211 47.06 47.39 16.24
CA GLY A 211 47.33 48.55 17.07
C GLY A 211 48.32 49.44 16.32
N ALA A 212 47.80 50.37 15.51
CA ALA A 212 48.58 51.46 14.94
C ALA A 212 48.59 52.62 15.95
N THR A 213 49.75 52.86 16.55
CA THR A 213 50.10 54.12 17.20
C THR A 213 51.59 54.37 16.95
N SER A 214 51.85 55.60 16.49
CA SER A 214 53.13 56.27 16.24
C SER A 214 53.72 56.10 14.84
#